data_AF-A0A5J6QKM5-F1
#
_entry.id   AF-A0A5J6QKM5-F1
#
_cell.length_a   1.000
_cell.length_b   1.000
_cell.length_c   1.000
_cell.angle_alpha   90.00
_cell.angle_beta   90.00
_cell.angle_gamma   90.00
#
_symmetry.space_group_name_H-M   'P 1'
#
loop_
_entity.id
_entity.type
_entity.pdbx_description
1 polymer ?
#
loop_
_entity_poly.entity_id
_entity_poly.type
_entity_poly.pdbx_seq_one_letter_code
_entity_poly.pdbx_strand_id
1 'polypeptide(L)'
;MSQASLIQRIDALLPQTQCGKCGHPGCKPYAEGIAQGEAINKCPPGGTATIIALADLLKVQPLPLDAPNGPVPPQIAFIREAECIGCTKCIQACPVDAIVGAAKQMHTVITDECTGCELCVVPCPVDCIDILPLAEPAASAQRQHADQFRERFEFRSARLAREEARRQAEREARVARAAQAQQSTSSAPQDAVLAAIERVKAQKAATPSLSDQQKRLKIEAAMAQVALKKAEAKLEEYGTSDLQAQVAELREANDKAQAALQAAMAAPPAQVDEAALKQAKIAAAMSRAQLSKAEKAFGESPTAEQQAQLAELRAAVEQAQQRLDAAHGTPAAPVATEGEARLKQAKIALVSRRAELKGAEQRGASETELASLRQALANAEAALHAAEDASGKQPPDLQRIDKRPMDPAVRALKTELAYARADVSKLERQADADPAVLAQARERLARAEQALAEQSPSP
;
A
#
# COMPACT_ATOMS: atom_id res chain seq x y z
N MET A 1 42.14 29.05 -0.19
CA MET A 1 41.02 28.21 0.28
C MET A 1 40.65 27.29 -0.87
N SER A 2 40.54 25.98 -0.67
CA SER A 2 40.01 25.11 -1.75
C SER A 2 38.52 25.43 -1.96
N GLN A 3 38.03 25.24 -3.18
CA GLN A 3 36.61 25.47 -3.48
C GLN A 3 35.70 24.65 -2.54
N ALA A 4 36.06 23.39 -2.28
CA ALA A 4 35.36 22.52 -1.34
C ALA A 4 35.31 23.10 0.09
N SER A 5 36.44 23.63 0.59
CA SER A 5 36.48 24.27 1.92
C SER A 5 35.70 25.57 1.99
N LEU A 6 35.58 26.31 0.88
CA LEU A 6 34.76 27.53 0.82
C LEU A 6 33.27 27.19 0.88
N ILE A 7 32.82 26.20 0.10
CA ILE A 7 31.43 25.72 0.10
C ILE A 7 31.01 25.30 1.50
N GLN A 8 31.85 24.55 2.22
CA GLN A 8 31.57 24.12 3.59
C GLN A 8 31.40 25.30 4.54
N ARG A 9 32.25 26.34 4.42
CA ARG A 9 32.15 27.55 5.27
C ARG A 9 30.91 28.37 4.96
N ILE A 10 30.51 28.45 3.69
CA ILE A 10 29.28 29.13 3.28
C ILE A 10 28.06 28.38 3.81
N ASP A 11 28.02 27.05 3.59
CA ASP A 11 26.91 26.20 4.04
C ASP A 11 26.72 26.29 5.57
N ALA A 12 27.81 26.34 6.34
CA ALA A 12 27.76 26.51 7.79
C ALA A 12 27.13 27.84 8.25
N LEU A 13 27.09 28.88 7.41
CA LEU A 13 26.48 30.17 7.73
C LEU A 13 25.00 30.25 7.32
N LEU A 14 24.50 29.28 6.54
CA LEU A 14 23.11 29.26 6.12
C LEU A 14 22.20 28.78 7.27
N PRO A 15 20.91 29.15 7.27
CA PRO A 15 19.97 28.78 8.35
C PRO A 15 19.55 27.30 8.35
N GLN A 16 20.02 26.50 7.39
CA GLN A 16 19.82 25.04 7.31
C GLN A 16 18.35 24.58 7.33
N THR A 17 17.43 25.43 6.87
CA THR A 17 15.99 25.10 6.84
C THR A 17 15.62 24.10 5.74
N GLN A 18 16.43 24.00 4.68
CA GLN A 18 16.18 23.15 3.51
C GLN A 18 14.85 23.46 2.77
N CYS A 19 14.34 24.69 2.87
CA CYS A 19 13.01 25.04 2.36
C CYS A 19 12.93 25.32 0.85
N GLY A 20 14.08 25.59 0.22
CA GLY A 20 14.19 25.94 -1.20
C GLY A 20 13.53 27.25 -1.64
N LYS A 21 13.14 28.13 -0.71
CA LYS A 21 12.55 29.44 -1.00
C LYS A 21 13.48 30.39 -1.78
N CYS A 22 14.79 30.11 -1.83
CA CYS A 22 15.78 30.83 -2.64
C CYS A 22 15.94 30.30 -4.07
N GLY A 23 15.18 29.29 -4.48
CA GLY A 23 15.27 28.65 -5.80
C GLY A 23 16.22 27.46 -5.88
N HIS A 24 16.97 27.16 -4.81
CA HIS A 24 17.83 25.98 -4.71
C HIS A 24 17.14 24.84 -3.96
N PRO A 25 17.44 23.56 -4.25
CA PRO A 25 16.77 22.43 -3.59
C PRO A 25 17.20 22.21 -2.11
N GLY A 26 18.16 22.99 -1.61
CA GLY A 26 18.63 22.96 -0.22
C GLY A 26 19.69 24.01 0.03
N CYS A 27 20.22 24.06 1.27
CA CYS A 27 21.23 25.03 1.67
C CYS A 27 22.58 24.79 0.97
N LYS A 28 23.05 23.54 0.92
CA LYS A 28 24.32 23.20 0.28
C LYS A 28 24.40 23.57 -1.22
N PRO A 29 23.39 23.27 -2.06
CA PRO A 29 23.39 23.74 -3.45
C PRO A 29 23.46 25.27 -3.59
N TYR A 30 22.81 26.02 -2.69
CA TYR A 30 22.94 27.47 -2.68
C TYR A 30 24.36 27.90 -2.26
N ALA A 31 24.98 27.22 -1.30
CA ALA A 31 26.37 27.45 -0.93
C ALA A 31 27.34 27.19 -2.08
N GLU A 32 27.09 26.15 -2.89
CA GLU A 32 27.82 25.84 -4.12
C GLU A 32 27.67 26.97 -5.16
N GLY A 33 26.45 27.47 -5.35
CA GLY A 33 26.18 28.63 -6.21
C GLY A 33 26.92 29.89 -5.76
N ILE A 34 26.87 30.22 -4.46
CA ILE A 34 27.59 31.37 -3.89
C ILE A 34 29.11 31.21 -4.11
N ALA A 35 29.65 30.01 -3.89
CA ALA A 35 31.08 29.74 -4.13
C ALA A 35 31.48 29.90 -5.60
N GLN A 36 30.51 29.84 -6.53
CA GLN A 36 30.67 30.06 -7.96
C GLN A 36 30.37 31.51 -8.38
N GLY A 37 30.05 32.41 -7.44
CA GLY A 37 29.79 33.82 -7.70
C GLY A 37 28.31 34.20 -7.76
N GLU A 38 27.39 33.32 -7.36
CA GLU A 38 25.98 33.67 -7.21
C GLU A 38 25.76 34.68 -6.06
N ALA A 39 24.70 35.49 -6.17
CA ALA A 39 24.37 36.50 -5.18
C ALA A 39 24.02 35.91 -3.79
N ILE A 40 24.55 36.53 -2.73
CA ILE A 40 24.44 36.09 -1.32
C ILE A 40 23.12 36.46 -0.62
N ASN A 41 22.24 37.16 -1.32
CA ASN A 41 21.05 37.82 -0.77
C ASN A 41 19.72 37.15 -1.10
N LYS A 42 19.73 35.88 -1.51
CA LYS A 42 18.52 35.19 -1.96
C LYS A 42 17.79 34.40 -0.88
N CYS A 43 18.33 34.29 0.35
CA CYS A 43 17.80 33.39 1.38
C CYS A 43 16.77 34.08 2.30
N PRO A 44 15.45 33.85 2.13
CA PRO A 44 14.43 34.53 2.95
C PRO A 44 14.48 34.18 4.45
N PRO A 45 14.69 32.91 4.88
CA PRO A 45 14.78 32.59 6.31
C PRO A 45 16.12 33.01 6.94
N GLY A 46 17.17 33.18 6.12
CA GLY A 46 18.46 33.64 6.59
C GLY A 46 18.50 35.15 6.83
N GLY A 47 17.74 35.89 6.01
CA GLY A 47 17.57 37.34 6.14
C GLY A 47 18.88 38.12 6.12
N THR A 48 18.84 39.34 6.65
CA THR A 48 19.99 40.25 6.69
C THR A 48 21.16 39.70 7.49
N ALA A 49 20.91 38.98 8.59
CA ALA A 49 21.96 38.41 9.43
C ALA A 49 22.85 37.42 8.66
N THR A 50 22.23 36.54 7.87
CA THR A 50 22.96 35.59 7.00
C THR A 50 23.73 36.33 5.91
N ILE A 51 23.13 37.35 5.29
CA ILE A 51 23.80 38.16 4.26
C ILE A 51 25.06 38.83 4.79
N ILE A 52 25.00 39.43 5.98
CA ILE A 52 26.16 40.08 6.61
C ILE A 52 27.26 39.04 6.86
N ALA A 53 26.92 37.90 7.46
CA ALA A 53 27.90 36.85 7.74
C ALA A 53 28.57 36.31 6.46
N LEU A 54 27.79 36.15 5.39
CA LEU A 54 28.31 35.74 4.08
C LEU A 54 29.18 36.83 3.44
N ALA A 55 28.76 38.09 3.51
CA ALA A 55 29.53 39.23 3.02
C ALA A 55 30.89 39.34 3.72
N ASP A 56 30.92 39.16 5.05
CA ASP A 56 32.14 39.15 5.86
C ASP A 56 33.07 37.98 5.53
N LEU A 57 32.50 36.80 5.25
CA LEU A 57 33.23 35.61 4.85
C LEU A 57 33.88 35.79 3.47
N LEU A 58 33.14 36.35 2.50
CA LEU A 58 33.56 36.50 1.11
C LEU A 58 34.29 37.80 0.80
N LYS A 59 34.33 38.74 1.77
CA LYS A 59 34.90 40.09 1.62
C LYS A 59 34.24 40.89 0.50
N VAL A 60 32.90 40.84 0.46
CA VAL A 60 32.06 41.61 -0.47
C VAL A 60 31.13 42.53 0.30
N GLN A 61 30.54 43.52 -0.36
CA GLN A 61 29.56 44.39 0.27
C GLN A 61 28.22 43.67 0.45
N PRO A 62 27.52 43.87 1.58
CA PRO A 62 26.20 43.28 1.80
C PRO A 62 25.19 43.88 0.83
N LEU A 63 24.33 43.02 0.28
CA LEU A 63 23.24 43.38 -0.61
C LEU A 63 21.90 43.38 0.15
N PRO A 64 20.89 44.16 -0.27
CA PRO A 64 19.54 44.04 0.28
C PRO A 64 18.97 42.65 -0.03
N LEU A 65 18.14 42.10 0.85
CA LEU A 65 17.50 40.80 0.63
C LEU A 65 16.68 40.81 -0.66
N ASP A 66 17.02 39.91 -1.59
CA ASP A 66 16.28 39.63 -2.82
C ASP A 66 15.33 38.46 -2.59
N ALA A 67 14.18 38.79 -1.99
CA ALA A 67 13.10 37.85 -1.71
C ALA A 67 11.75 38.53 -2.00
N PRO A 68 11.00 38.11 -3.05
CA PRO A 68 9.74 38.74 -3.43
C PRO A 68 8.70 38.79 -2.30
N ASN A 69 8.72 37.79 -1.42
CA ASN A 69 7.81 37.65 -0.29
C ASN A 69 8.42 38.15 1.04
N GLY A 70 9.59 38.82 0.98
CA GLY A 70 10.28 39.33 2.15
C GLY A 70 10.96 38.25 3.00
N PRO A 71 11.48 38.64 4.19
CA PRO A 71 12.09 37.71 5.13
C PRO A 71 11.06 36.74 5.73
N VAL A 72 11.48 35.51 5.99
CA VAL A 72 10.64 34.50 6.64
C VAL A 72 11.08 34.38 8.10
N PRO A 73 10.20 34.68 9.08
CA PRO A 73 10.55 34.56 10.49
C PRO A 73 10.71 33.07 10.90
N PRO A 74 11.43 32.80 12.00
CA PRO A 74 11.44 31.49 12.65
C PRO A 74 10.01 31.00 12.93
N GLN A 75 9.75 29.75 12.59
CA GLN A 75 8.42 29.15 12.61
C GLN A 75 8.51 27.63 12.69
N ILE A 76 7.39 26.99 13.04
CA ILE A 76 7.29 25.54 13.16
C ILE A 76 6.02 25.04 12.50
N ALA A 77 6.04 23.78 12.06
CA ALA A 77 4.83 23.09 11.65
C ALA A 77 4.06 22.61 12.88
N PHE A 78 2.73 22.72 12.84
CA PHE A 78 1.81 22.19 13.84
C PHE A 78 0.78 21.31 13.15
N ILE A 79 0.66 20.06 13.59
CA ILE A 79 -0.31 19.11 13.01
C ILE A 79 -1.54 19.10 13.92
N ARG A 80 -2.71 19.41 13.35
CA ARG A 80 -4.00 19.24 14.02
C ARG A 80 -4.31 17.75 14.10
N GLU A 81 -3.93 17.13 15.22
CA GLU A 81 -3.97 15.68 15.43
C GLU A 81 -5.37 15.09 15.22
N ALA A 82 -6.42 15.81 15.57
CA ALA A 82 -7.82 15.41 15.40
C ALA A 82 -8.25 15.25 13.92
N GLU A 83 -7.55 15.91 12.99
CA GLU A 83 -7.82 15.86 11.54
C GLU A 83 -6.85 14.93 10.81
N CYS A 84 -5.75 14.54 11.45
CA CYS A 84 -4.71 13.73 10.84
C CYS A 84 -5.19 12.30 10.58
N ILE A 85 -5.19 11.87 9.32
CA ILE A 85 -5.60 10.51 8.91
C ILE A 85 -4.47 9.48 8.90
N GLY A 86 -3.25 9.85 9.31
CA GLY A 86 -2.14 8.91 9.33
C GLY A 86 -1.61 8.47 7.95
N CYS A 87 -1.65 9.35 6.93
CA CYS A 87 -1.25 8.99 5.56
C CYS A 87 0.27 8.89 5.31
N THR A 88 1.11 9.38 6.24
CA THR A 88 2.60 9.37 6.22
C THR A 88 3.28 10.23 5.15
N LYS A 89 2.53 10.94 4.30
CA LYS A 89 3.11 11.82 3.26
C LYS A 89 3.96 12.95 3.83
N CYS A 90 3.55 13.52 4.97
CA CYS A 90 4.32 14.56 5.66
C CYS A 90 5.68 14.06 6.18
N ILE A 91 5.75 12.83 6.72
CA ILE A 91 7.02 12.20 7.15
C ILE A 91 7.98 12.07 5.95
N GLN A 92 7.46 11.64 4.80
CA GLN A 92 8.25 11.49 3.58
C GLN A 92 8.74 12.85 3.03
N ALA A 93 8.04 13.94 3.30
CA ALA A 93 8.43 15.28 2.89
C ALA A 93 9.39 15.98 3.85
N CYS A 94 9.35 15.67 5.15
CA CYS A 94 10.10 16.39 6.19
C CYS A 94 11.63 16.19 6.06
N PRO A 95 12.42 17.20 5.65
CA PRO A 95 13.84 17.06 5.31
C PRO A 95 14.73 16.64 6.50
N VAL A 96 14.25 16.85 7.72
CA VAL A 96 14.99 16.60 8.97
C VAL A 96 14.32 15.54 9.85
N ASP A 97 13.34 14.81 9.32
CA ASP A 97 12.59 13.78 10.06
C ASP A 97 12.00 14.28 11.40
N ALA A 98 11.56 15.54 11.48
CA ALA A 98 10.97 16.15 12.68
C ALA A 98 9.49 15.76 12.93
N ILE A 99 8.89 14.98 12.03
CA ILE A 99 7.50 14.53 12.15
C ILE A 99 7.49 13.06 12.58
N VAL A 100 6.80 12.77 13.67
CA VAL A 100 6.68 11.41 14.22
C VAL A 100 5.25 10.89 14.10
N GLY A 101 5.13 9.58 13.94
CA GLY A 101 3.86 8.86 13.85
C GLY A 101 4.00 7.61 12.99
N ALA A 102 2.88 6.99 12.64
CA ALA A 102 2.85 5.74 11.88
C ALA A 102 1.66 5.72 10.92
N ALA A 103 1.67 4.76 9.99
CA ALA A 103 0.55 4.56 9.08
C ALA A 103 -0.76 4.32 9.85
N LYS A 104 -1.80 5.08 9.50
CA LYS A 104 -3.12 5.05 10.16
C LYS A 104 -3.11 5.47 11.64
N GLN A 105 -2.06 6.15 12.08
CA GLN A 105 -1.96 6.79 13.40
C GLN A 105 -1.77 8.29 13.24
N MET A 106 -2.15 9.06 14.27
CA MET A 106 -1.94 10.51 14.25
C MET A 106 -0.44 10.84 14.18
N HIS A 107 -0.12 11.90 13.45
CA HIS A 107 1.24 12.43 13.39
C HIS A 107 1.34 13.67 14.26
N THR A 108 2.52 13.92 14.80
CA THR A 108 2.84 15.15 15.53
C THR A 108 4.26 15.61 15.20
N VAL A 109 4.60 16.84 15.55
CA VAL A 109 5.89 17.48 15.21
C VAL A 109 6.73 17.60 16.47
N ILE A 110 7.99 17.15 16.40
CA ILE A 110 9.00 17.46 17.41
C ILE A 110 9.46 18.89 17.15
N THR A 111 8.96 19.84 17.94
CA THR A 111 9.16 21.28 17.74
C THR A 111 10.63 21.66 17.64
N ASP A 112 11.47 21.07 18.49
CA ASP A 112 12.89 21.40 18.60
C ASP A 112 13.71 20.94 17.40
N GLU A 113 13.18 19.97 16.65
CA GLU A 113 13.78 19.43 15.43
C GLU A 113 13.19 20.06 14.15
N CYS A 114 12.08 20.79 14.27
CA CYS A 114 11.39 21.37 13.13
C CYS A 114 12.10 22.63 12.63
N THR A 115 12.42 22.68 11.34
CA THR A 115 13.05 23.84 10.70
C THR A 115 12.06 24.91 10.23
N GLY A 116 10.75 24.64 10.29
CA GLY A 116 9.75 25.54 9.72
C GLY A 116 9.79 25.65 8.19
N CYS A 117 10.29 24.62 7.50
CA CYS A 117 10.47 24.64 6.03
C CYS A 117 9.19 24.56 5.20
N GLU A 118 8.05 24.22 5.82
CA GLU A 118 6.72 24.12 5.20
C GLU A 118 6.56 23.02 4.14
N LEU A 119 7.61 22.26 3.82
CA LEU A 119 7.57 21.19 2.81
C LEU A 119 6.52 20.11 3.09
N CYS A 120 6.09 19.96 4.35
CA CYS A 120 5.07 19.01 4.75
C CYS A 120 3.62 19.46 4.48
N VAL A 121 3.37 20.75 4.24
CA VAL A 121 2.03 21.32 4.05
C VAL A 121 1.40 20.78 2.77
N VAL A 122 2.06 20.99 1.62
CA VAL A 122 1.54 20.60 0.29
C VAL A 122 1.21 19.10 0.17
N PRO A 123 2.03 18.16 0.69
CA PRO A 123 1.72 16.74 0.60
C PRO A 123 0.56 16.26 1.48
N CYS A 124 0.05 17.08 2.41
CA CYS A 124 -1.00 16.70 3.35
C CYS A 124 -2.38 16.68 2.66
N PRO A 125 -3.02 15.51 2.49
CA PRO A 125 -4.26 15.39 1.70
C PRO A 125 -5.51 15.93 2.42
N VAL A 126 -5.41 16.20 3.72
CA VAL A 126 -6.49 16.70 4.58
C VAL A 126 -6.21 18.09 5.13
N ASP A 127 -5.11 18.72 4.69
CA ASP A 127 -4.74 20.10 5.04
C ASP A 127 -4.70 20.38 6.56
N CYS A 128 -4.27 19.38 7.34
CA CYS A 128 -4.23 19.46 8.81
C CYS A 128 -2.94 20.07 9.39
N ILE A 129 -2.13 20.78 8.59
CA ILE A 129 -0.82 21.28 9.02
C ILE A 129 -0.77 22.79 8.93
N ASP A 130 -0.65 23.45 10.08
CA ASP A 130 -0.46 24.89 10.19
C ASP A 130 1.02 25.24 10.34
N ILE A 131 1.38 26.45 9.95
CA ILE A 131 2.70 27.02 10.19
C ILE A 131 2.55 28.11 11.24
N LEU A 132 3.15 27.89 12.40
CA LEU A 132 3.06 28.78 13.55
C LEU A 132 4.36 29.57 13.68
N PRO A 133 4.31 30.91 13.72
CA PRO A 133 5.49 31.73 13.98
C PRO A 133 5.98 31.51 15.41
N LEU A 134 7.30 31.52 15.61
CA LEU A 134 7.89 31.49 16.94
C LEU A 134 8.04 32.92 17.48
N ALA A 135 7.60 33.12 18.71
CA ALA A 135 7.91 34.34 19.47
C ALA A 135 9.34 34.26 20.04
N GLU A 136 9.91 35.41 20.38
CA GLU A 136 11.10 35.43 21.23
C GLU A 136 10.75 34.91 22.63
N PRO A 137 11.60 34.10 23.29
CA PRO A 137 12.99 33.75 22.93
C PRO A 137 13.14 32.50 22.03
N ALA A 138 12.06 31.78 21.72
CA ALA A 138 12.11 30.52 20.97
C ALA A 138 12.65 30.72 19.54
N ALA A 139 12.33 31.84 18.90
CA ALA A 139 12.86 32.22 17.60
C ALA A 139 14.40 32.34 17.60
N SER A 140 14.99 32.90 18.67
CA SER A 140 16.45 32.97 18.83
C SER A 140 17.08 31.59 19.03
N ALA A 141 16.48 30.75 19.87
CA ALA A 141 16.94 29.37 20.08
C ALA A 141 16.95 28.57 18.78
N GLN A 142 15.88 28.65 17.97
CA GLN A 142 15.79 27.94 16.69
C GLN A 142 16.91 28.38 15.72
N ARG A 143 17.27 29.67 15.68
CA ARG A 143 18.38 30.16 14.85
C ARG A 143 19.73 29.57 15.25
N GLN A 144 19.92 29.23 16.52
CA GLN A 144 21.15 28.60 17.03
C GLN A 144 21.23 27.10 16.68
N HIS A 145 20.12 26.47 16.30
CA HIS A 145 20.05 25.04 15.95
C HIS A 145 20.41 24.72 14.49
N ALA A 146 20.94 25.68 13.72
CA ALA A 146 21.28 25.48 12.30
C ALA A 146 22.20 24.25 12.08
N ASP A 147 23.19 24.04 12.95
CA ASP A 147 24.08 22.89 12.87
C ASP A 147 23.34 21.56 13.11
N GLN A 148 22.44 21.52 14.11
CA GLN A 148 21.61 20.34 14.37
C GLN A 148 20.70 20.02 13.17
N PHE A 149 20.10 21.03 12.54
CA PHE A 149 19.26 20.84 11.36
C PHE A 149 20.06 20.29 10.17
N ARG A 150 21.30 20.75 9.98
CA ARG A 150 22.22 20.22 8.98
C ARG A 150 22.53 18.74 9.23
N GLU A 151 22.93 18.39 10.44
CA GLU A 151 23.26 17.00 10.81
C GLU A 151 22.08 16.04 10.58
N ARG A 152 20.86 16.46 10.96
CA ARG A 152 19.65 15.67 10.74
C ARG A 152 19.33 15.49 9.26
N PHE A 153 19.45 16.56 8.48
CA PHE A 153 19.25 16.50 7.04
C PHE A 153 20.26 15.55 6.37
N GLU A 154 21.52 15.61 6.76
CA GLU A 154 22.57 14.73 6.27
C GLU A 154 22.32 13.27 6.66
N PHE A 155 21.92 13.01 7.91
CA PHE A 155 21.57 11.67 8.39
C PHE A 155 20.43 11.06 7.57
N ARG A 156 19.36 11.84 7.36
CA ARG A 156 18.21 11.42 6.54
C ARG A 156 18.61 11.17 5.10
N SER A 157 19.36 12.09 4.49
CA SER A 157 19.81 11.97 3.11
C SER A 157 20.68 10.74 2.91
N ALA A 158 21.60 10.47 3.84
CA ALA A 158 22.42 9.27 3.84
C ALA A 158 21.58 7.99 4.00
N ARG A 159 20.54 8.01 4.85
CA ARG A 159 19.61 6.89 5.00
C ARG A 159 18.84 6.60 3.71
N LEU A 160 18.27 7.62 3.08
CA LEU A 160 17.54 7.49 1.82
C LEU A 160 18.45 6.99 0.68
N ALA A 161 19.67 7.51 0.57
CA ALA A 161 20.65 7.07 -0.42
C ALA A 161 21.00 5.58 -0.28
N ARG A 162 21.18 5.09 0.97
CA ARG A 162 21.42 3.66 1.23
C ARG A 162 20.22 2.79 0.82
N GLU A 163 19.00 3.24 1.11
CA GLU A 163 17.79 2.52 0.72
C GLU A 163 17.60 2.46 -0.79
N GLU A 164 17.87 3.57 -1.49
CA GLU A 164 17.82 3.65 -2.94
C GLU A 164 18.87 2.77 -3.62
N ALA A 165 20.13 2.84 -3.17
CA ALA A 165 21.22 2.00 -3.66
C ALA A 165 20.89 0.50 -3.51
N ARG A 166 20.30 0.10 -2.37
CA ARG A 166 19.83 -1.28 -2.16
C ARG A 166 18.76 -1.67 -3.19
N ARG A 167 17.75 -0.83 -3.39
CA ARG A 167 16.67 -1.09 -4.36
C ARG A 167 17.19 -1.16 -5.79
N GLN A 168 18.17 -0.33 -6.15
CA GLN A 168 18.80 -0.34 -7.46
C GLN A 168 19.62 -1.63 -7.66
N ALA A 169 20.48 -1.98 -6.71
CA ALA A 169 21.24 -3.23 -6.75
C ALA A 169 20.34 -4.48 -6.86
N GLU A 170 19.20 -4.50 -6.16
CA GLU A 170 18.21 -5.57 -6.28
C GLU A 170 17.61 -5.66 -7.70
N ARG A 171 17.33 -4.51 -8.35
CA ARG A 171 16.80 -4.47 -9.73
C ARG A 171 17.85 -4.92 -10.72
N GLU A 172 19.08 -4.41 -10.60
CA GLU A 172 20.21 -4.79 -11.45
C GLU A 172 20.51 -6.29 -11.32
N ALA A 173 20.47 -6.84 -10.11
CA ALA A 173 20.62 -8.28 -9.88
C ALA A 173 19.50 -9.10 -10.54
N ARG A 174 18.24 -8.61 -10.52
CA ARG A 174 17.13 -9.28 -11.23
C ARG A 174 17.33 -9.26 -12.75
N VAL A 175 17.75 -8.12 -13.31
CA VAL A 175 18.03 -7.98 -14.74
C VAL A 175 19.21 -8.87 -15.15
N ALA A 176 20.31 -8.87 -14.38
CA ALA A 176 21.47 -9.71 -14.61
C ALA A 176 21.12 -11.21 -14.57
N ARG A 177 20.30 -11.65 -13.60
CA ARG A 177 19.80 -13.03 -13.53
C ARG A 177 18.96 -13.40 -14.75
N ALA A 178 18.11 -12.50 -15.23
CA ALA A 178 17.30 -12.72 -16.42
C ALA A 178 18.16 -12.80 -17.69
N ALA A 179 19.16 -11.91 -17.83
CA ALA A 179 20.09 -11.91 -18.95
C ALA A 179 20.98 -13.16 -18.97
N GLN A 180 21.48 -13.60 -17.81
CA GLN A 180 22.24 -14.84 -17.68
C GLN A 180 21.39 -16.06 -18.07
N ALA A 181 20.12 -16.13 -17.62
CA ALA A 181 19.21 -17.19 -18.01
C ALA A 181 18.98 -17.23 -19.53
N GLN A 182 18.87 -16.07 -20.19
CA GLN A 182 18.71 -15.96 -21.64
C GLN A 182 19.99 -16.31 -22.43
N GLN A 183 21.17 -15.91 -21.95
CA GLN A 183 22.45 -16.29 -22.58
C GLN A 183 22.76 -17.79 -22.45
N SER A 184 22.39 -18.41 -21.33
CA SER A 184 22.49 -19.87 -21.19
C SER A 184 21.55 -20.63 -22.14
N THR A 185 20.49 -20.01 -22.65
CA THR A 185 19.59 -20.62 -23.65
C THR A 185 19.98 -20.38 -25.11
N SER A 186 20.82 -19.38 -25.41
CA SER A 186 21.15 -18.98 -26.79
C SER A 186 22.56 -19.36 -27.28
N SER A 187 23.45 -19.82 -26.40
CA SER A 187 24.86 -20.13 -26.73
C SER A 187 25.24 -21.61 -26.69
N ALA A 188 24.31 -22.51 -26.39
CA ALA A 188 24.58 -23.95 -26.38
C ALA A 188 24.35 -24.57 -27.78
N PRO A 189 25.30 -25.33 -28.34
CA PRO A 189 25.06 -26.18 -29.50
C PRO A 189 23.82 -27.06 -29.24
N GLN A 190 22.98 -27.30 -30.25
CA GLN A 190 21.71 -28.01 -30.08
C GLN A 190 21.87 -29.37 -29.35
N ASP A 191 23.02 -30.03 -29.50
CA ASP A 191 23.39 -31.26 -28.80
C ASP A 191 23.66 -31.07 -27.29
N ALA A 192 24.22 -29.93 -26.88
CA ALA A 192 24.47 -29.59 -25.48
C ALA A 192 23.17 -29.23 -24.73
N VAL A 193 22.19 -28.66 -25.44
CA VAL A 193 20.84 -28.41 -24.90
C VAL A 193 20.12 -29.73 -24.65
N LEU A 194 20.19 -30.69 -25.59
CA LEU A 194 19.61 -32.03 -25.42
C LEU A 194 20.28 -32.80 -24.28
N ALA A 195 21.62 -32.77 -24.19
CA ALA A 195 22.36 -33.41 -23.09
C ALA A 195 22.09 -32.74 -21.72
N ALA A 196 21.88 -31.42 -21.68
CA ALA A 196 21.46 -30.71 -20.47
C ALA A 196 20.02 -31.06 -20.08
N ILE A 197 19.12 -31.18 -21.05
CA ILE A 197 17.74 -31.66 -20.83
C ILE A 197 17.76 -33.10 -20.30
N GLU A 198 18.62 -33.98 -20.81
CA GLU A 198 18.76 -35.34 -20.29
C GLU A 198 19.36 -35.38 -18.89
N ARG A 199 20.36 -34.55 -18.57
CA ARG A 199 20.88 -34.43 -17.20
C ARG A 199 19.86 -33.85 -16.23
N VAL A 200 19.05 -32.88 -16.65
CA VAL A 200 17.97 -32.33 -15.84
C VAL A 200 16.83 -33.34 -15.69
N LYS A 201 16.53 -34.15 -16.72
CA LYS A 201 15.60 -35.28 -16.62
C LYS A 201 16.13 -36.37 -15.68
N ALA A 202 17.43 -36.67 -15.73
CA ALA A 202 18.09 -37.62 -14.84
C ALA A 202 18.19 -37.11 -13.38
N GLN A 203 18.45 -35.82 -13.17
CA GLN A 203 18.43 -35.18 -11.84
C GLN A 203 17.01 -35.07 -11.27
N LYS A 204 16.01 -34.80 -12.11
CA LYS A 204 14.59 -34.86 -11.73
C LYS A 204 14.11 -36.29 -11.47
N ALA A 205 14.73 -37.30 -12.09
CA ALA A 205 14.49 -38.71 -11.80
C ALA A 205 15.18 -39.19 -10.50
N ALA A 206 16.27 -38.53 -10.08
CA ALA A 206 17.03 -38.86 -8.88
C ALA A 206 16.55 -38.16 -7.59
N THR A 207 15.67 -37.16 -7.70
CA THR A 207 15.05 -36.51 -6.54
C THR A 207 13.66 -37.10 -6.35
N PRO A 208 13.33 -37.74 -5.21
CA PRO A 208 11.98 -38.25 -5.00
C PRO A 208 11.00 -37.08 -5.07
N SER A 209 10.16 -37.05 -6.13
CA SER A 209 9.13 -36.05 -6.28
C SER A 209 8.13 -36.23 -5.14
N LEU A 210 8.03 -35.23 -4.27
CA LEU A 210 7.01 -35.25 -3.22
C LEU A 210 5.65 -35.36 -3.90
N SER A 211 4.83 -36.32 -3.45
CA SER A 211 3.44 -36.43 -3.90
C SER A 211 2.69 -35.13 -3.58
N ASP A 212 1.62 -34.85 -4.31
CA ASP A 212 0.80 -33.65 -4.04
C ASP A 212 0.24 -33.66 -2.59
N GLN A 213 0.03 -34.85 -2.01
CA GLN A 213 -0.30 -35.04 -0.60
C GLN A 213 0.87 -34.65 0.32
N GLN A 214 2.09 -35.11 0.06
CA GLN A 214 3.27 -34.75 0.84
C GLN A 214 3.58 -33.24 0.78
N LYS A 215 3.37 -32.60 -0.38
CA LYS A 215 3.51 -31.14 -0.52
C LYS A 215 2.50 -30.37 0.33
N ARG A 216 1.24 -30.82 0.35
CA ARG A 216 0.18 -30.20 1.17
C ARG A 216 0.48 -30.33 2.66
N LEU A 217 0.81 -31.54 3.12
CA LEU A 217 1.16 -31.79 4.53
C LEU A 217 2.40 -30.99 4.96
N LYS A 218 3.36 -30.78 4.04
CA LYS A 218 4.54 -29.95 4.31
C LYS A 218 4.19 -28.47 4.51
N ILE A 219 3.25 -27.94 3.71
CA ILE A 219 2.75 -26.57 3.86
C ILE A 219 1.98 -26.44 5.18
N GLU A 220 1.12 -27.39 5.49
CA GLU A 220 0.30 -27.41 6.71
C GLU A 220 1.16 -27.44 7.98
N ALA A 221 2.16 -28.32 8.04
CA ALA A 221 3.12 -28.37 9.14
C ALA A 221 3.90 -27.06 9.30
N ALA A 222 4.33 -26.43 8.20
CA ALA A 222 5.03 -25.15 8.23
C ALA A 222 4.12 -24.00 8.73
N MET A 223 2.85 -23.98 8.32
CA MET A 223 1.90 -22.98 8.79
C MET A 223 1.59 -23.12 10.28
N ALA A 224 1.39 -24.35 10.76
CA ALA A 224 1.14 -24.65 12.17
C ALA A 224 2.34 -24.24 13.05
N GLN A 225 3.57 -24.53 12.61
CA GLN A 225 4.80 -24.13 13.30
C GLN A 225 4.94 -22.61 13.41
N VAL A 226 4.65 -21.87 12.34
CA VAL A 226 4.70 -20.40 12.33
C VAL A 226 3.61 -19.81 13.24
N ALA A 227 2.40 -20.39 13.25
CA ALA A 227 1.31 -19.96 14.12
C ALA A 227 1.67 -20.14 15.60
N LEU A 228 2.21 -21.31 15.97
CA LEU A 228 2.71 -21.58 17.32
C LEU A 228 3.79 -20.56 17.74
N LYS A 229 4.81 -20.36 16.91
CA LYS A 229 5.92 -19.44 17.22
C LYS A 229 5.45 -18.00 17.44
N LYS A 230 4.43 -17.55 16.69
CA LYS A 230 3.83 -16.22 16.87
C LYS A 230 3.04 -16.12 18.18
N ALA A 231 2.33 -17.17 18.57
CA ALA A 231 1.58 -17.19 19.82
C ALA A 231 2.51 -17.26 21.04
N GLU A 232 3.59 -18.04 20.96
CA GLU A 232 4.63 -18.10 22.00
C GLU A 232 5.27 -16.73 22.24
N ALA A 233 5.61 -15.99 21.16
CA ALA A 233 6.15 -14.63 21.28
C ALA A 233 5.17 -13.65 21.94
N LYS A 234 3.87 -13.74 21.62
CA LYS A 234 2.84 -12.93 22.27
C LYS A 234 2.67 -13.30 23.75
N LEU A 235 2.74 -14.59 24.07
CA LEU A 235 2.65 -15.04 25.45
C LEU A 235 3.84 -14.53 26.29
N GLU A 236 5.05 -14.51 25.72
CA GLU A 236 6.24 -13.93 26.35
C GLU A 236 6.07 -12.42 26.60
N GLU A 237 5.45 -11.70 25.66
CA GLU A 237 5.24 -10.25 25.76
C GLU A 237 4.13 -9.85 26.76
N TYR A 238 3.01 -10.59 26.77
CA TYR A 238 1.79 -10.16 27.49
C TYR A 238 1.37 -11.06 28.66
N GLY A 239 1.86 -12.30 28.74
CA GLY A 239 1.72 -13.18 29.90
C GLY A 239 0.30 -13.58 30.34
N THR A 240 -0.73 -13.46 29.48
CA THR A 240 -2.13 -13.71 29.89
C THR A 240 -2.51 -15.19 29.90
N SER A 241 -3.48 -15.58 30.75
CA SER A 241 -4.02 -16.95 30.82
C SER A 241 -4.64 -17.41 29.50
N ASP A 242 -5.26 -16.49 28.76
CA ASP A 242 -5.88 -16.80 27.47
C ASP A 242 -4.82 -17.09 26.41
N LEU A 243 -3.68 -16.39 26.44
CA LEU A 243 -2.54 -16.68 25.57
C LEU A 243 -1.88 -18.00 25.95
N GLN A 244 -1.86 -18.38 27.24
CA GLN A 244 -1.37 -19.69 27.67
C GLN A 244 -2.23 -20.83 27.12
N ALA A 245 -3.56 -20.68 27.17
CA ALA A 245 -4.50 -21.63 26.58
C ALA A 245 -4.35 -21.71 25.04
N GLN A 246 -4.22 -20.56 24.37
CA GLN A 246 -4.02 -20.50 22.92
C GLN A 246 -2.70 -21.15 22.47
N VAL A 247 -1.61 -20.96 23.23
CA VAL A 247 -0.32 -21.61 22.93
C VAL A 247 -0.40 -23.13 23.11
N ALA A 248 -1.12 -23.61 24.13
CA ALA A 248 -1.31 -25.05 24.34
C ALA A 248 -2.06 -25.70 23.16
N GLU A 249 -3.14 -25.09 22.69
CA GLU A 249 -3.91 -25.57 21.53
C GLU A 249 -3.08 -25.56 20.23
N LEU A 250 -2.34 -24.48 19.98
CA LEU A 250 -1.49 -24.36 18.79
C LEU A 250 -0.30 -25.34 18.82
N ARG A 251 0.18 -25.70 20.01
CA ARG A 251 1.25 -26.70 20.17
C ARG A 251 0.73 -28.09 19.80
N GLU A 252 -0.44 -28.48 20.29
CA GLU A 252 -1.10 -29.73 19.91
C GLU A 252 -1.37 -29.78 18.39
N ALA A 253 -1.84 -28.68 17.80
CA ALA A 253 -2.08 -28.59 16.36
C ALA A 253 -0.79 -28.71 15.53
N ASN A 254 0.31 -28.10 15.98
CA ASN A 254 1.62 -28.25 15.36
C ASN A 254 2.12 -29.68 15.43
N ASP A 255 2.04 -30.32 16.60
CA ASP A 255 2.53 -31.68 16.81
C ASP A 255 1.76 -32.68 15.92
N LYS A 256 0.44 -32.50 15.82
CA LYS A 256 -0.42 -33.28 14.91
C LYS A 256 -0.04 -33.09 13.43
N ALA A 257 0.20 -31.85 12.99
CA ALA A 257 0.58 -31.56 11.61
C ALA A 257 1.98 -32.11 11.27
N GLN A 258 2.92 -32.04 12.20
CA GLN A 258 4.26 -32.61 12.05
C GLN A 258 4.21 -34.14 12.00
N ALA A 259 3.42 -34.78 12.88
CA ALA A 259 3.23 -36.23 12.86
C ALA A 259 2.60 -36.72 11.55
N ALA A 260 1.62 -35.99 11.00
CA ALA A 260 1.00 -36.30 9.72
C ALA A 260 1.98 -36.19 8.54
N LEU A 261 2.83 -35.15 8.52
CA LEU A 261 3.90 -35.02 7.53
C LEU A 261 4.91 -36.16 7.65
N GLN A 262 5.34 -36.49 8.87
CA GLN A 262 6.30 -37.55 9.11
C GLN A 262 5.77 -38.93 8.67
N ALA A 263 4.50 -39.22 9.00
CA ALA A 263 3.83 -40.44 8.53
C ALA A 263 3.74 -40.50 7.00
N ALA A 264 3.42 -39.39 6.33
CA ALA A 264 3.36 -39.32 4.87
C ALA A 264 4.74 -39.38 4.19
N MET A 265 5.79 -38.96 4.87
CA MET A 265 7.18 -39.11 4.40
C MET A 265 7.73 -40.53 4.63
N ALA A 266 7.17 -41.28 5.58
CA ALA A 266 7.54 -42.66 5.89
C ALA A 266 6.80 -43.72 5.06
N ALA A 267 5.68 -43.37 4.43
CA ALA A 267 4.93 -44.28 3.56
C ALA A 267 5.64 -44.47 2.19
N PRO A 268 5.72 -45.71 1.65
CA PRO A 268 6.25 -45.94 0.31
C PRO A 268 5.41 -45.17 -0.73
N PRO A 269 6.02 -44.62 -1.79
CA PRO A 269 5.29 -43.79 -2.74
C PRO A 269 4.18 -44.60 -3.42
N ALA A 270 2.93 -44.20 -3.18
CA ALA A 270 1.80 -44.72 -3.95
C ALA A 270 2.03 -44.40 -5.43
N GLN A 271 1.97 -45.43 -6.28
CA GLN A 271 2.13 -45.33 -7.73
C GLN A 271 0.93 -44.61 -8.36
N VAL A 272 0.84 -43.30 -8.17
CA VAL A 272 0.09 -42.45 -9.10
C VAL A 272 0.99 -42.32 -10.32
N ASP A 273 0.51 -42.73 -11.50
CA ASP A 273 1.23 -42.48 -12.75
C ASP A 273 1.32 -40.96 -12.95
N GLU A 274 2.43 -40.39 -12.49
CA GLU A 274 2.69 -38.96 -12.48
C GLU A 274 2.69 -38.40 -13.92
N ALA A 275 2.98 -39.24 -14.92
CA ALA A 275 2.88 -38.88 -16.33
C ALA A 275 1.42 -38.77 -16.77
N ALA A 276 0.57 -39.75 -16.43
CA ALA A 276 -0.86 -39.70 -16.71
C ALA A 276 -1.56 -38.50 -16.04
N LEU A 277 -1.21 -38.20 -14.78
CA LEU A 277 -1.75 -37.05 -14.06
C LEU A 277 -1.32 -35.72 -14.70
N LYS A 278 -0.04 -35.58 -15.09
CA LYS A 278 0.46 -34.38 -15.77
C LYS A 278 -0.22 -34.22 -17.14
N GLN A 279 -0.38 -35.31 -17.89
CA GLN A 279 -1.05 -35.29 -19.19
C GLN A 279 -2.52 -34.87 -19.06
N ALA A 280 -3.24 -35.38 -18.06
CA ALA A 280 -4.62 -34.98 -17.78
C ALA A 280 -4.73 -33.52 -17.35
N LYS A 281 -3.80 -33.01 -16.52
CA LYS A 281 -3.74 -31.59 -16.10
C LYS A 281 -3.53 -30.66 -17.31
N ILE A 282 -2.62 -31.02 -18.22
CA ILE A 282 -2.35 -30.26 -19.44
C ILE A 282 -3.58 -30.26 -20.36
N ALA A 283 -4.19 -31.42 -20.59
CA ALA A 283 -5.39 -31.54 -21.42
C ALA A 283 -6.55 -30.67 -20.88
N ALA A 284 -6.84 -30.73 -19.57
CA ALA A 284 -7.89 -29.93 -18.94
C ALA A 284 -7.60 -28.41 -18.99
N ALA A 285 -6.33 -28.00 -18.93
CA ALA A 285 -5.96 -26.60 -19.08
C ALA A 285 -6.11 -26.12 -20.53
N MET A 286 -5.66 -26.90 -21.50
CA MET A 286 -5.76 -26.57 -22.92
C MET A 286 -7.22 -26.49 -23.40
N SER A 287 -8.06 -27.46 -23.04
CA SER A 287 -9.48 -27.45 -23.43
C SER A 287 -10.22 -26.23 -22.86
N ARG A 288 -9.95 -25.83 -21.61
CA ARG A 288 -10.52 -24.62 -21.02
C ARG A 288 -10.06 -23.34 -21.71
N ALA A 289 -8.78 -23.28 -22.09
CA ALA A 289 -8.25 -22.14 -22.83
C ALA A 289 -8.86 -22.02 -24.24
N GLN A 290 -9.05 -23.15 -24.92
CA GLN A 290 -9.72 -23.19 -26.23
C GLN A 290 -11.17 -22.72 -26.15
N LEU A 291 -11.93 -23.20 -25.14
CA LEU A 291 -13.30 -22.73 -24.91
C LEU A 291 -13.34 -21.23 -24.62
N SER A 292 -12.52 -20.73 -23.69
CA SER A 292 -12.49 -19.30 -23.36
C SER A 292 -12.10 -18.41 -24.55
N LYS A 293 -11.19 -18.89 -25.42
CA LYS A 293 -10.80 -18.18 -26.63
C LYS A 293 -11.95 -18.15 -27.65
N ALA A 294 -12.66 -19.26 -27.83
CA ALA A 294 -13.82 -19.36 -28.72
C ALA A 294 -14.99 -18.49 -28.25
N GLU A 295 -15.31 -18.51 -26.94
CA GLU A 295 -16.35 -17.66 -26.35
C GLU A 295 -16.07 -16.17 -26.55
N LYS A 296 -14.79 -15.75 -26.41
CA LYS A 296 -14.39 -14.37 -26.70
C LYS A 296 -14.42 -14.02 -28.20
N ALA A 297 -14.11 -14.97 -29.07
CA ALA A 297 -14.08 -14.75 -30.51
C ALA A 297 -15.48 -14.67 -31.13
N PHE A 298 -16.46 -15.42 -30.60
CA PHE A 298 -17.81 -15.49 -31.17
C PHE A 298 -18.78 -14.45 -30.60
N GLY A 299 -18.44 -13.80 -29.49
CA GLY A 299 -19.23 -12.70 -28.93
C GLY A 299 -20.61 -13.14 -28.41
N GLU A 300 -21.53 -12.18 -28.26
CA GLU A 300 -22.82 -12.38 -27.59
C GLU A 300 -23.89 -13.07 -28.45
N SER A 301 -23.71 -13.09 -29.79
CA SER A 301 -24.68 -13.64 -30.76
C SER A 301 -24.01 -14.60 -31.75
N PRO A 302 -23.53 -15.78 -31.31
CA PRO A 302 -22.92 -16.77 -32.18
C PRO A 302 -23.92 -17.35 -33.19
N THR A 303 -23.47 -17.58 -34.42
CA THR A 303 -24.25 -18.28 -35.46
C THR A 303 -24.54 -19.73 -35.06
N ALA A 304 -25.51 -20.40 -35.71
CA ALA A 304 -25.83 -21.80 -35.41
C ALA A 304 -24.61 -22.75 -35.50
N GLU A 305 -23.72 -22.50 -36.47
CA GLU A 305 -22.46 -23.25 -36.62
C GLU A 305 -21.47 -22.96 -35.48
N GLN A 306 -21.36 -21.69 -35.06
CA GLN A 306 -20.51 -21.29 -33.93
C GLN A 306 -21.05 -21.82 -32.59
N GLN A 307 -22.37 -21.91 -32.44
CA GLN A 307 -23.02 -22.53 -31.28
C GLN A 307 -22.70 -24.03 -31.20
N ALA A 308 -22.71 -24.74 -32.33
CA ALA A 308 -22.29 -26.14 -32.39
C ALA A 308 -20.81 -26.31 -31.99
N GLN A 309 -19.92 -25.42 -32.46
CA GLN A 309 -18.50 -25.43 -32.08
C GLN A 309 -18.29 -25.16 -30.57
N LEU A 310 -19.05 -24.23 -29.97
CA LEU A 310 -19.01 -24.01 -28.52
C LEU A 310 -19.50 -25.22 -27.74
N ALA A 311 -20.54 -25.91 -28.21
CA ALA A 311 -21.04 -27.13 -27.58
C ALA A 311 -20.00 -28.26 -27.60
N GLU A 312 -19.28 -28.43 -28.71
CA GLU A 312 -18.19 -29.41 -28.83
C GLU A 312 -17.03 -29.08 -27.88
N LEU A 313 -16.61 -27.81 -27.82
CA LEU A 313 -15.54 -27.37 -26.90
C LEU A 313 -15.94 -27.54 -25.43
N ARG A 314 -17.21 -27.33 -25.08
CA ARG A 314 -17.73 -27.60 -23.73
C ARG A 314 -17.68 -29.08 -23.38
N ALA A 315 -18.09 -29.95 -24.31
CA ALA A 315 -17.98 -31.40 -24.13
C ALA A 315 -16.52 -31.85 -23.98
N ALA A 316 -15.59 -31.24 -24.73
CA ALA A 316 -14.15 -31.51 -24.60
C ALA A 316 -13.58 -31.10 -23.24
N VAL A 317 -14.02 -29.97 -22.68
CA VAL A 317 -13.66 -29.55 -21.30
C VAL A 317 -14.15 -30.56 -20.28
N GLU A 318 -15.39 -31.02 -20.41
CA GLU A 318 -15.99 -31.99 -19.48
C GLU A 318 -15.24 -33.33 -19.51
N GLN A 319 -14.95 -33.86 -20.70
CA GLN A 319 -14.17 -35.10 -20.85
C GLN A 319 -12.74 -34.96 -20.30
N ALA A 320 -12.08 -33.82 -20.53
CA ALA A 320 -10.73 -33.59 -20.03
C ALA A 320 -10.71 -33.49 -18.49
N GLN A 321 -11.76 -32.91 -17.90
CA GLN A 321 -11.94 -32.85 -16.45
C GLN A 321 -12.19 -34.24 -15.85
N GLN A 322 -13.05 -35.06 -16.46
CA GLN A 322 -13.29 -36.44 -16.01
C GLN A 322 -12.00 -37.29 -16.03
N ARG A 323 -11.15 -37.13 -17.05
CA ARG A 323 -9.83 -37.81 -17.11
C ARG A 323 -8.89 -37.32 -16.02
N LEU A 324 -8.93 -36.04 -15.69
CA LEU A 324 -8.15 -35.46 -14.60
C LEU A 324 -8.61 -35.99 -13.24
N ASP A 325 -9.92 -36.06 -13.02
CA ASP A 325 -10.50 -36.56 -11.78
C ASP A 325 -10.21 -38.07 -11.60
N ALA A 326 -10.29 -38.86 -12.67
CA ALA A 326 -9.89 -40.27 -12.68
C ALA A 326 -8.38 -40.44 -12.40
N ALA A 327 -7.52 -39.59 -12.99
CA ALA A 327 -6.07 -39.64 -12.79
C ALA A 327 -5.61 -39.15 -11.41
N HIS A 328 -6.42 -38.33 -10.73
CA HIS A 328 -6.16 -37.91 -9.36
C HIS A 328 -6.38 -39.04 -8.33
N GLY A 329 -7.03 -40.14 -8.72
CA GLY A 329 -7.58 -41.15 -7.81
C GLY A 329 -8.71 -40.55 -6.97
N THR A 330 -9.76 -41.32 -6.65
CA THR A 330 -10.93 -40.79 -5.92
C THR A 330 -10.47 -40.00 -4.69
N PRO A 331 -10.60 -38.67 -4.69
CA PRO A 331 -10.17 -37.88 -3.57
C PRO A 331 -11.25 -38.00 -2.51
N ALA A 332 -10.90 -38.53 -1.35
CA ALA A 332 -11.52 -38.06 -0.12
C ALA A 332 -11.00 -36.63 0.13
N ALA A 333 -11.47 -35.67 -0.67
CA ALA A 333 -11.43 -34.29 -0.25
C ALA A 333 -12.32 -34.17 1.00
N PRO A 334 -12.03 -33.25 1.95
CA PRO A 334 -13.07 -32.87 2.88
C PRO A 334 -14.21 -32.33 2.02
N VAL A 335 -15.30 -33.11 1.93
CA VAL A 335 -16.47 -32.71 1.18
C VAL A 335 -16.93 -31.43 1.84
N ALA A 336 -16.80 -30.31 1.13
CA ALA A 336 -17.35 -29.06 1.60
C ALA A 336 -18.80 -29.35 1.95
N THR A 337 -19.22 -29.04 3.19
CA THR A 337 -20.58 -29.38 3.61
C THR A 337 -21.57 -28.81 2.60
N GLU A 338 -22.75 -29.40 2.47
CA GLU A 338 -23.76 -28.89 1.53
C GLU A 338 -24.03 -27.38 1.73
N GLY A 339 -23.88 -26.90 2.98
CA GLY A 339 -23.89 -25.49 3.34
C GLY A 339 -22.69 -24.69 2.79
N GLU A 340 -21.47 -25.22 2.85
CA GLU A 340 -20.28 -24.58 2.25
C GLU A 340 -20.36 -24.51 0.71
N ALA A 341 -20.90 -25.54 0.06
CA ALA A 341 -21.13 -25.55 -1.38
C ALA A 341 -22.17 -24.49 -1.79
N ARG A 342 -23.29 -24.40 -1.05
CA ARG A 342 -24.32 -23.36 -1.23
C ARG A 342 -23.75 -21.96 -1.00
N LEU A 343 -22.96 -21.75 0.04
CA LEU A 343 -22.28 -20.49 0.32
C LEU A 343 -21.35 -20.06 -0.82
N LYS A 344 -20.57 -21.00 -1.37
CA LYS A 344 -19.67 -20.72 -2.49
C LYS A 344 -20.47 -20.36 -3.76
N GLN A 345 -21.56 -21.07 -4.03
CA GLN A 345 -22.44 -20.79 -5.16
C GLN A 345 -23.11 -19.42 -5.04
N ALA A 346 -23.58 -19.04 -3.85
CA ALA A 346 -24.18 -17.73 -3.60
C ALA A 346 -23.17 -16.58 -3.77
N LYS A 347 -21.91 -16.77 -3.33
CA LYS A 347 -20.83 -15.78 -3.55
C LYS A 347 -20.53 -15.56 -5.03
N ILE A 348 -20.50 -16.64 -5.82
CA ILE A 348 -20.29 -16.56 -7.27
C ILE A 348 -21.45 -15.82 -7.93
N ALA A 349 -22.69 -16.16 -7.58
CA ALA A 349 -23.89 -15.51 -8.11
C ALA A 349 -23.89 -14.00 -7.81
N LEU A 350 -23.52 -13.58 -6.61
CA LEU A 350 -23.41 -12.17 -6.23
C LEU A 350 -22.40 -11.42 -7.11
N VAL A 351 -21.21 -11.99 -7.31
CA VAL A 351 -20.16 -11.39 -8.15
C VAL A 351 -20.63 -11.26 -9.61
N SER A 352 -21.28 -12.30 -10.14
CA SER A 352 -21.85 -12.29 -11.49
C SER A 352 -22.92 -11.21 -11.64
N ARG A 353 -23.89 -11.10 -10.71
CA ARG A 353 -24.95 -10.07 -10.76
C ARG A 353 -24.39 -8.65 -10.67
N ARG A 354 -23.34 -8.42 -9.86
CA ARG A 354 -22.64 -7.12 -9.81
C ARG A 354 -21.96 -6.78 -11.13
N ALA A 355 -21.33 -7.76 -11.78
CA ALA A 355 -20.68 -7.57 -13.06
C ALA A 355 -21.69 -7.26 -14.18
N GLU A 356 -22.82 -7.96 -14.19
CA GLU A 356 -23.92 -7.74 -15.15
C GLU A 356 -24.54 -6.34 -15.00
N LEU A 357 -24.86 -5.92 -13.76
CA LEU A 357 -25.40 -4.57 -13.50
C LEU A 357 -24.42 -3.48 -13.96
N LYS A 358 -23.15 -3.61 -13.58
CA LYS A 358 -22.10 -2.66 -13.99
C LYS A 358 -21.91 -2.63 -15.51
N GLY A 359 -21.97 -3.78 -16.17
CA GLY A 359 -21.90 -3.87 -17.64
C GLY A 359 -23.10 -3.22 -18.32
N ALA A 360 -24.30 -3.36 -17.77
CA ALA A 360 -25.51 -2.71 -18.28
C ALA A 360 -25.46 -1.18 -18.10
N GLU A 361 -24.99 -0.69 -16.94
CA GLU A 361 -24.77 0.74 -16.70
C GLU A 361 -23.78 1.35 -17.70
N GLN A 362 -22.67 0.65 -17.97
CA GLN A 362 -21.63 1.12 -18.91
C GLN A 362 -22.10 1.18 -20.36
N ARG A 363 -23.06 0.32 -20.75
CA ARG A 363 -23.63 0.29 -22.11
C ARG A 363 -24.84 1.22 -22.28
N GLY A 364 -25.25 1.94 -21.22
CA GLY A 364 -26.42 2.82 -21.28
C GLY A 364 -27.73 2.05 -21.46
N ALA A 365 -27.86 0.89 -20.79
CA ALA A 365 -29.07 0.07 -20.82
C ALA A 365 -30.33 0.85 -20.37
N SER A 366 -31.50 0.38 -20.80
CA SER A 366 -32.78 0.98 -20.44
C SER A 366 -33.04 0.92 -18.93
N GLU A 367 -33.78 1.90 -18.39
CA GLU A 367 -34.07 1.93 -16.94
C GLU A 367 -34.86 0.69 -16.48
N THR A 368 -35.66 0.09 -17.36
CA THR A 368 -36.36 -1.17 -17.08
C THR A 368 -35.40 -2.36 -16.95
N GLU A 369 -34.36 -2.43 -17.78
CA GLU A 369 -33.29 -3.43 -17.69
C GLU A 369 -32.45 -3.23 -16.44
N LEU A 370 -32.06 -1.98 -16.14
CA LEU A 370 -31.32 -1.64 -14.93
C LEU A 370 -32.11 -1.97 -13.65
N ALA A 371 -33.41 -1.69 -13.62
CA ALA A 371 -34.28 -2.04 -12.49
C ALA A 371 -34.34 -3.57 -12.29
N SER A 372 -34.45 -4.34 -13.37
CA SER A 372 -34.42 -5.81 -13.32
C SER A 372 -33.10 -6.35 -12.77
N LEU A 373 -31.97 -5.79 -13.21
CA LEU A 373 -30.63 -6.20 -12.74
C LEU A 373 -30.38 -5.80 -11.29
N ARG A 374 -30.86 -4.64 -10.84
CA ARG A 374 -30.83 -4.25 -9.42
C ARG A 374 -31.64 -5.20 -8.55
N GLN A 375 -32.82 -5.60 -9.00
CA GLN A 375 -33.63 -6.61 -8.29
C GLN A 375 -32.92 -7.97 -8.25
N ALA A 376 -32.29 -8.38 -9.34
CA ALA A 376 -31.53 -9.63 -9.39
C ALA A 376 -30.29 -9.61 -8.45
N LEU A 377 -29.64 -8.45 -8.32
CA LEU A 377 -28.56 -8.23 -7.36
C LEU A 377 -29.08 -8.34 -5.91
N ALA A 378 -30.18 -7.67 -5.58
CA ALA A 378 -30.79 -7.75 -4.25
C ALA A 378 -31.18 -9.19 -3.88
N ASN A 379 -31.72 -9.96 -4.83
CA ASN A 379 -32.04 -11.37 -4.61
C ASN A 379 -30.78 -12.22 -4.37
N ALA A 380 -29.68 -11.94 -5.07
CA ALA A 380 -28.42 -12.64 -4.87
C ALA A 380 -27.76 -12.29 -3.52
N GLU A 381 -27.92 -11.05 -3.03
CA GLU A 381 -27.49 -10.64 -1.69
C GLU A 381 -28.30 -11.35 -0.60
N ALA A 382 -29.62 -11.43 -0.74
CA ALA A 382 -30.48 -12.19 0.16
C ALA A 382 -30.12 -13.69 0.18
N ALA A 383 -29.85 -14.28 -1.00
CA ALA A 383 -29.43 -15.67 -1.12
C ALA A 383 -28.06 -15.95 -0.49
N LEU A 384 -27.13 -14.97 -0.55
CA LEU A 384 -25.85 -15.07 0.14
C LEU A 384 -26.04 -15.09 1.66
N HIS A 385 -26.83 -14.18 2.21
CA HIS A 385 -27.11 -14.16 3.65
C HIS A 385 -27.76 -15.48 4.12
N ALA A 386 -28.77 -15.97 3.41
CA ALA A 386 -29.38 -17.27 3.73
C ALA A 386 -28.38 -18.44 3.64
N ALA A 387 -27.45 -18.39 2.67
CA ALA A 387 -26.41 -19.41 2.54
C ALA A 387 -25.30 -19.28 3.60
N GLU A 388 -25.01 -18.08 4.08
CA GLU A 388 -24.09 -17.83 5.21
C GLU A 388 -24.67 -18.44 6.49
N ASP A 389 -25.93 -18.16 6.79
CA ASP A 389 -26.66 -18.70 7.95
C ASP A 389 -26.73 -20.23 7.91
N ALA A 390 -26.97 -20.80 6.72
CA ALA A 390 -27.05 -22.25 6.51
C ALA A 390 -25.69 -22.95 6.39
N SER A 391 -24.57 -22.21 6.32
CA SER A 391 -23.25 -22.80 6.04
C SER A 391 -22.64 -23.56 7.22
N GLY A 392 -23.14 -23.32 8.44
CA GLY A 392 -22.55 -23.86 9.68
C GLY A 392 -21.16 -23.29 10.00
N LYS A 393 -20.63 -22.36 9.20
CA LYS A 393 -19.45 -21.58 9.55
C LYS A 393 -19.86 -20.51 10.54
N GLN A 394 -19.25 -20.54 11.73
CA GLN A 394 -19.33 -19.38 12.59
C GLN A 394 -18.77 -18.18 11.82
N PRO A 395 -19.51 -17.06 11.75
CA PRO A 395 -18.94 -15.82 11.23
C PRO A 395 -17.67 -15.53 12.03
N PRO A 396 -16.60 -15.03 11.38
CA PRO A 396 -15.41 -14.63 12.12
C PRO A 396 -15.83 -13.69 13.23
N ASP A 397 -15.39 -13.96 14.46
CA ASP A 397 -15.60 -13.07 15.61
C ASP A 397 -14.75 -11.82 15.38
N LEU A 398 -15.29 -10.91 14.59
CA LEU A 398 -14.73 -9.60 14.31
C LEU A 398 -14.99 -8.74 15.54
N GLN A 399 -14.19 -8.94 16.58
CA GLN A 399 -14.14 -8.01 17.70
C GLN A 399 -13.59 -6.69 17.20
N ARG A 400 -14.51 -5.77 16.91
CA ARG A 400 -14.18 -4.39 16.60
C ARG A 400 -13.78 -3.72 17.90
N ILE A 401 -12.49 -3.76 18.21
CA ILE A 401 -11.91 -2.99 19.32
C ILE A 401 -11.81 -1.54 18.84
N ASP A 402 -12.94 -0.83 18.84
CA ASP A 402 -12.94 0.62 18.65
C ASP A 402 -12.33 1.24 19.92
N LYS A 403 -11.18 1.91 19.79
CA LYS A 403 -10.69 2.83 20.83
C LYS A 403 -11.69 3.99 20.93
N ARG A 404 -12.67 3.84 21.83
CA ARG A 404 -13.89 4.65 22.05
C ARG A 404 -14.74 4.79 20.77
N PRO A 405 -15.98 4.28 20.76
CA PRO A 405 -16.88 4.54 19.64
C PRO A 405 -17.14 6.06 19.56
N MET A 406 -16.74 6.68 18.46
CA MET A 406 -17.29 7.99 18.11
C MET A 406 -18.74 7.78 17.72
N ASP A 407 -19.64 8.51 18.38
CA ASP A 407 -21.06 8.50 18.07
C ASP A 407 -21.27 8.71 16.55
N PRO A 408 -22.04 7.86 15.86
CA PRO A 408 -22.37 8.03 14.45
C PRO A 408 -22.91 9.43 14.09
N ALA A 409 -23.63 10.08 15.01
CA ALA A 409 -24.11 11.45 14.85
C ALA A 409 -22.94 12.45 14.83
N VAL A 410 -21.98 12.32 15.75
CA VAL A 410 -20.76 13.14 15.78
C VAL A 410 -19.91 12.91 14.53
N ARG A 411 -19.85 11.66 14.05
CA ARG A 411 -19.14 11.33 12.79
C ARG A 411 -19.80 11.99 11.59
N ALA A 412 -21.12 11.98 11.49
CA ALA A 412 -21.87 12.64 10.43
C ALA A 412 -21.63 14.16 10.45
N LEU A 413 -21.65 14.78 11.63
CA LEU A 413 -21.42 16.21 11.79
C LEU A 413 -19.99 16.63 11.43
N LYS A 414 -18.97 15.86 11.81
CA LYS A 414 -17.59 16.09 11.37
C LYS A 414 -17.42 15.94 9.85
N THR A 415 -18.17 15.02 9.26
CA THR A 415 -18.17 14.81 7.81
C THR A 415 -18.79 16.02 7.10
N GLU A 416 -19.97 16.48 7.54
CA GLU A 416 -20.61 17.68 7.00
C GLU A 416 -19.76 18.94 7.17
N LEU A 417 -19.10 19.12 8.32
CA LEU A 417 -18.17 20.23 8.54
C LEU A 417 -17.02 20.22 7.52
N ALA A 418 -16.43 19.06 7.27
CA ALA A 418 -15.35 18.92 6.29
C ALA A 418 -15.81 19.27 4.87
N TYR A 419 -16.99 18.78 4.46
CA TYR A 419 -17.56 19.10 3.15
C TYR A 419 -17.91 20.59 3.01
N ALA A 420 -18.51 21.19 4.03
CA ALA A 420 -18.85 22.62 4.02
C ALA A 420 -17.60 23.51 3.94
N ARG A 421 -16.51 23.16 4.64
CA ARG A 421 -15.21 23.86 4.53
C ARG A 421 -14.60 23.74 3.13
N ALA A 422 -14.65 22.54 2.56
CA ALA A 422 -14.13 22.30 1.21
C ALA A 422 -14.89 23.10 0.14
N ASP A 423 -16.22 23.19 0.27
CA ASP A 423 -17.07 23.96 -0.66
C ASP A 423 -16.76 25.47 -0.61
N VAL A 424 -16.62 26.05 0.58
CA VAL A 424 -16.22 27.46 0.75
C VAL A 424 -14.83 27.70 0.15
N SER A 425 -13.84 26.87 0.51
CA SER A 425 -12.47 26.97 -0.02
C SER A 425 -12.41 26.84 -1.55
N LYS A 426 -13.28 26.02 -2.14
CA LYS A 426 -13.36 25.85 -3.59
C LYS A 426 -13.95 27.09 -4.27
N LEU A 427 -15.03 27.65 -3.72
CA LEU A 427 -15.69 28.85 -4.25
C LEU A 427 -14.81 30.09 -4.11
N GLU A 428 -14.10 30.26 -2.99
CA GLU A 428 -13.18 31.39 -2.79
C GLU A 428 -11.98 31.39 -3.75
N ARG A 429 -11.60 30.22 -4.28
CA ARG A 429 -10.52 30.08 -5.28
C ARG A 429 -10.99 30.31 -6.72
N GLN A 430 -12.30 30.35 -6.97
CA GLN A 430 -12.85 30.62 -8.30
C GLN A 430 -13.00 32.13 -8.50
N ALA A 431 -12.31 32.68 -9.51
CA ALA A 431 -12.32 34.11 -9.79
C ALA A 431 -13.71 34.68 -10.13
N ASP A 432 -14.60 33.84 -10.68
CA ASP A 432 -15.95 34.19 -11.12
C ASP A 432 -17.05 33.55 -10.25
N ALA A 433 -16.74 33.18 -9.01
CA ALA A 433 -17.74 32.57 -8.14
C ALA A 433 -18.90 33.54 -7.85
N ASP A 434 -20.13 33.06 -8.05
CA ASP A 434 -21.34 33.83 -7.72
C ASP A 434 -21.33 34.19 -6.22
N PRO A 435 -21.34 35.49 -5.86
CA PRO A 435 -21.35 35.94 -4.47
C PRO A 435 -22.49 35.35 -3.64
N ALA A 436 -23.64 35.06 -4.26
CA ALA A 436 -24.78 34.44 -3.57
C ALA A 436 -24.49 32.98 -3.21
N VAL A 437 -23.82 32.24 -4.09
CA VAL A 437 -23.43 30.84 -3.86
C VAL A 437 -22.33 30.75 -2.79
N LEU A 438 -21.37 31.69 -2.80
CA LEU A 438 -20.36 31.79 -1.75
C LEU A 438 -20.97 32.12 -0.38
N ALA A 439 -21.95 33.03 -0.33
CA ALA A 439 -22.67 33.35 0.90
C ALA A 439 -23.42 32.13 1.45
N GLN A 440 -24.10 31.38 0.59
CA GLN A 440 -24.82 30.16 0.98
C GLN A 440 -23.88 29.05 1.49
N ALA A 441 -22.70 28.90 0.88
CA ALA A 441 -21.68 27.95 1.34
C ALA A 441 -21.12 28.33 2.72
N ARG A 442 -20.89 29.63 2.96
CA ARG A 442 -20.47 30.15 4.28
C ARG A 442 -21.53 29.92 5.36
N GLU A 443 -22.81 30.08 5.02
CA GLU A 443 -23.91 29.79 5.94
C GLU A 443 -24.04 28.28 6.25
N ARG A 444 -23.79 27.41 5.27
CA ARG A 444 -23.70 25.95 5.49
C ARG A 444 -22.54 25.60 6.42
N LEU A 445 -21.37 26.24 6.24
CA LEU A 445 -20.21 26.07 7.12
C LEU A 445 -20.54 26.48 8.56
N ALA A 446 -21.11 27.67 8.75
CA ALA A 446 -21.49 28.16 10.08
C ALA A 446 -22.46 27.22 10.80
N ARG A 447 -23.46 26.68 10.09
CA ARG A 447 -24.40 25.68 10.65
C ARG A 447 -23.72 24.37 11.04
N ALA A 448 -22.78 23.88 10.22
CA ALA A 448 -22.04 22.66 10.52
C ALA A 448 -21.10 22.84 11.73
N GLU A 449 -20.49 24.02 11.88
CA GLU A 449 -19.66 24.37 13.04
C GLU A 449 -20.49 24.43 14.33
N GLN A 450 -21.65 25.09 14.29
CA GLN A 450 -22.56 25.17 15.43
C GLN A 450 -23.06 23.78 15.85
N ALA A 451 -23.51 22.96 14.90
CA ALA A 451 -24.05 21.63 15.20
C ALA A 451 -22.99 20.68 15.80
N LEU A 452 -21.71 20.82 15.41
CA LEU A 452 -20.63 20.04 16.02
C LEU A 452 -20.24 20.56 17.41
N ALA A 453 -20.33 21.88 17.63
CA ALA A 453 -20.08 22.49 18.94
C ALA A 453 -21.14 22.07 19.98
N GLU A 454 -22.41 21.98 19.58
CA GLU A 454 -23.53 21.52 20.43
C GLU A 454 -23.39 20.05 20.88
N GLN A 455 -22.61 19.24 20.17
CA GLN A 455 -22.37 17.82 20.45
C GLN A 455 -21.07 17.55 21.21
N SER A 456 -20.26 18.59 21.42
CA SER A 456 -19.07 18.52 22.25
C SER A 456 -19.48 18.90 23.68
N PRO A 457 -19.34 18.01 24.69
CA PRO A 457 -19.64 18.41 26.06
C PRO A 457 -18.78 19.63 26.43
N SER A 458 -19.41 20.67 26.99
CA SER A 458 -18.67 21.80 27.57
C SER A 458 -17.65 21.25 28.59
N PRO A 459 -16.45 21.86 28.68
CA PRO A 459 -15.33 21.34 29.45
C PRO A 459 -15.64 21.13 30.94
#